data_AF-X0BGF0-F1
#
_entry.id   AF-X0BGF0-F1
#
_cell.length_a   1.000
_cell.length_b   1.000
_cell.length_c   1.000
_cell.angle_alpha   90.00
_cell.angle_beta   90.00
_cell.angle_gamma   90.00
#
_symmetry.space_group_name_H-M   'P 1'
#
loop_
_entity.id
_entity.type
_entity.pdbx_description
1 polymer ?
#
loop_
_entity_poly.entity_id
_entity_poly.type
_entity_poly.pdbx_seq_one_letter_code
_entity_poly.pdbx_strand_id
1 'polypeptide(L)'
;MDALLFHYESAKVQHSQPGSMDTRMLHAIEMGWFVLDKYYTMTQDVPVYAAALLLDPSKRLAYTQQNWPRDWHETAIAGARDIWMTEYQGLAISKEPERRPAPLPAEKNCQLSFLFRSIEVKQKAIFTDSDNLDSFINA
;
A
#
# COMPACT_ATOMS: atom_id res chain seq x y z
N MET A 1 3.94 1.14 3.22
CA MET A 1 5.08 0.29 3.64
C MET A 1 5.79 -0.34 2.45
N ASP A 2 5.07 -0.71 1.40
CA ASP A 2 5.51 -1.57 0.30
C ASP A 2 6.74 -1.03 -0.48
N ALA A 3 6.88 0.29 -0.60
CA ALA A 3 8.07 0.91 -1.19
C ALA A 3 9.37 0.56 -0.43
N LEU A 4 9.30 0.39 0.89
CA LEU A 4 10.44 -0.04 1.72
C LEU A 4 10.70 -1.54 1.55
N LEU A 5 9.65 -2.35 1.46
CA LEU A 5 9.77 -3.79 1.18
C LEU A 5 10.47 -4.02 -0.16
N PHE A 6 9.98 -3.37 -1.23
CA PHE A 6 10.58 -3.41 -2.56
C PHE A 6 12.04 -2.92 -2.57
N HIS A 7 12.34 -1.87 -1.79
CA HIS A 7 13.72 -1.39 -1.63
C HIS A 7 14.62 -2.45 -0.98
N TYR A 8 14.18 -3.08 0.11
CA TYR A 8 14.94 -4.12 0.80
C TYR A 8 15.13 -5.37 -0.05
N GLU A 9 14.12 -5.81 -0.81
CA GLU A 9 14.25 -6.92 -1.76
C GLU A 9 15.29 -6.61 -2.84
N SER A 10 15.21 -5.42 -3.45
CA SER A 10 16.17 -4.95 -4.46
C SER A 10 17.60 -4.87 -3.90
N ALA A 11 17.74 -4.28 -2.70
CA ALA A 11 19.04 -4.16 -2.02
C ALA A 11 19.61 -5.53 -1.61
N LYS A 12 18.76 -6.47 -1.16
CA LYS A 12 19.18 -7.84 -0.83
C LYS A 12 19.75 -8.55 -2.06
N VAL A 13 19.11 -8.43 -3.22
CA VAL A 13 19.60 -9.01 -4.48
C VAL A 13 20.95 -8.38 -4.89
N GLN A 14 21.10 -7.06 -4.75
CA GLN A 14 22.35 -6.35 -5.05
C GLN A 14 23.50 -6.75 -4.12
N HIS A 15 23.26 -6.79 -2.80
CA HIS A 15 24.28 -7.10 -1.80
C HIS A 15 24.52 -8.59 -1.58
N SER A 16 23.80 -9.47 -2.29
CA SER A 16 24.07 -10.92 -2.34
C SER A 16 24.91 -11.36 -3.55
N GLN A 17 25.20 -10.47 -4.51
CA GLN A 17 26.01 -10.84 -5.67
C GLN A 17 27.49 -11.07 -5.27
N PRO A 18 28.19 -12.07 -5.85
CA PRO A 18 29.58 -12.36 -5.48
C PRO A 18 30.57 -11.19 -5.63
N GLY A 19 30.27 -10.21 -6.50
CA GLY A 19 31.10 -9.01 -6.70
C GLY A 19 30.75 -7.80 -5.83
N SER A 20 29.65 -7.86 -5.05
CA SER A 20 29.15 -6.74 -4.22
C SER A 20 28.62 -7.22 -2.86
N MET A 21 29.12 -8.36 -2.39
CA MET A 21 28.73 -8.97 -1.12
C MET A 21 29.18 -8.11 0.08
N ASP A 22 28.23 -7.52 0.79
CA ASP A 22 28.47 -6.84 2.08
C ASP A 22 27.59 -7.44 3.17
N THR A 23 28.18 -8.30 4.01
CA THR A 23 27.51 -8.99 5.11
C THR A 23 26.89 -8.03 6.12
N ARG A 24 27.45 -6.83 6.34
CA ARG A 24 26.87 -5.85 7.27
C ARG A 24 25.61 -5.23 6.69
N MET A 25 25.62 -4.94 5.39
CA MET A 25 24.44 -4.42 4.69
C MET A 25 23.34 -5.48 4.64
N LEU A 26 23.67 -6.73 4.30
CA LEU A 26 22.72 -7.86 4.33
C LEU A 26 22.07 -8.02 5.72
N HIS A 27 22.86 -7.99 6.79
CA HIS A 27 22.32 -8.08 8.15
C HIS A 27 21.41 -6.88 8.51
N ALA A 28 21.79 -5.65 8.12
CA ALA A 28 20.95 -4.47 8.32
C ALA A 28 19.62 -4.56 7.54
N ILE A 29 19.65 -5.12 6.32
CA ILE A 29 18.45 -5.40 5.51
C ILE A 29 17.57 -6.44 6.20
N GLU A 30 18.13 -7.53 6.73
CA GLU A 30 17.39 -8.56 7.47
C GLU A 30 16.72 -8.01 8.73
N MET A 31 17.39 -7.14 9.49
CA MET A 31 16.80 -6.48 10.65
C MET A 31 15.67 -5.50 10.26
N GLY A 32 15.83 -4.77 9.15
CA GLY A 32 14.76 -3.95 8.59
C GLY A 32 13.55 -4.77 8.13
N TRP A 33 13.81 -5.93 7.52
CA TRP A 33 12.78 -6.87 7.04
C TRP A 33 12.01 -7.50 8.20
N PHE A 34 12.68 -7.89 9.29
CA PHE A 34 12.04 -8.37 10.52
C PHE A 34 11.08 -7.34 11.15
N VAL A 35 11.47 -6.05 11.14
CA VAL A 35 10.59 -4.98 11.63
C VAL A 35 9.40 -4.78 10.70
N LEU A 36 9.59 -4.84 9.38
CA LEU A 36 8.48 -4.75 8.42
C LEU A 36 7.51 -5.92 8.56
N ASP A 37 8.02 -7.16 8.65
CA ASP A 37 7.22 -8.38 8.81
C ASP A 37 6.25 -8.25 9.99
N LYS A 38 6.76 -7.85 11.17
CA LYS A 38 5.95 -7.53 12.35
C LYS A 38 4.79 -6.56 12.05
N TYR A 39 5.04 -5.48 11.31
CA TYR A 39 3.99 -4.52 10.97
C TYR A 39 3.02 -5.05 9.92
N TYR A 40 3.44 -5.92 9.00
CA TYR A 40 2.52 -6.61 8.09
C TYR A 40 1.67 -7.64 8.83
N THR A 41 2.20 -8.37 9.82
CA THR A 41 1.39 -9.25 10.70
C THR A 41 0.30 -8.43 11.42
N MET A 42 0.69 -7.31 12.06
CA MET A 42 -0.27 -6.40 12.72
C MET A 42 -1.29 -5.78 11.75
N THR A 43 -0.96 -5.70 10.46
CA THR A 43 -1.88 -5.22 9.42
C THR A 43 -2.93 -6.26 9.04
N GLN A 44 -2.68 -7.55 9.28
CA GLN A 44 -3.71 -8.59 9.15
C GLN A 44 -4.71 -8.51 10.31
N ASP A 45 -4.24 -8.21 11.53
CA ASP A 45 -5.12 -7.98 12.70
C ASP A 45 -5.94 -6.68 12.57
N VAL A 46 -5.36 -5.63 11.97
CA VAL A 46 -5.98 -4.30 11.83
C VAL A 46 -5.96 -3.86 10.36
N PRO A 47 -7.00 -4.18 9.55
CA PRO A 47 -7.01 -3.97 8.11
C PRO A 47 -7.15 -2.50 7.65
N VAL A 48 -6.82 -1.54 8.51
CA VAL A 48 -6.83 -0.09 8.21
C VAL A 48 -5.90 0.28 7.04
N TYR A 49 -4.73 -0.38 6.91
CA TYR A 49 -3.83 -0.13 5.78
C TYR A 49 -4.44 -0.60 4.44
N ALA A 50 -5.10 -1.76 4.44
CA ALA A 50 -5.83 -2.25 3.27
C ALA A 50 -6.99 -1.32 2.91
N ALA A 51 -7.79 -0.90 3.89
CA ALA A 51 -8.87 0.07 3.69
C ALA A 51 -8.36 1.39 3.10
N ALA A 52 -7.25 1.94 3.62
CA ALA A 52 -6.66 3.18 3.11
C ALA A 52 -6.21 3.09 1.64
N LEU A 53 -5.65 1.94 1.21
CA LEU A 53 -5.26 1.71 -0.18
C LEU A 53 -6.46 1.54 -1.11
N LEU A 54 -7.52 0.86 -0.65
CA LEU A 54 -8.77 0.68 -1.38
C LEU A 54 -9.54 2.00 -1.55
N LEU A 55 -9.47 2.89 -0.56
CA LEU A 55 -10.09 4.22 -0.58
C LEU A 55 -9.30 5.27 -1.39
N ASP A 56 -8.01 5.06 -1.66
CA ASP A 56 -7.20 5.97 -2.47
C ASP A 56 -7.54 5.83 -3.97
N PRO A 57 -8.06 6.88 -4.64
CA PRO A 57 -8.50 6.81 -6.03
C PRO A 57 -7.37 6.55 -7.04
N SER A 58 -6.11 6.77 -6.67
CA SER A 58 -4.94 6.48 -7.51
C SER A 58 -4.41 5.06 -7.35
N LYS A 59 -4.93 4.28 -6.38
CA LYS A 59 -4.44 2.94 -6.02
C LYS A 59 -5.54 1.88 -6.14
N ARG A 60 -6.61 2.03 -5.34
CA ARG A 60 -7.76 1.12 -5.27
C ARG A 60 -7.35 -0.36 -5.24
N LEU A 61 -8.20 -1.23 -5.76
CA LEU A 61 -7.97 -2.67 -5.91
C LEU A 61 -6.78 -2.99 -6.82
N ALA A 62 -6.56 -2.20 -7.88
CA ALA A 62 -5.48 -2.43 -8.85
C ALA A 62 -4.08 -2.42 -8.21
N TYR A 63 -3.86 -1.54 -7.22
CA TYR A 63 -2.62 -1.51 -6.46
C TYR A 63 -2.39 -2.79 -5.65
N THR A 64 -3.41 -3.27 -4.94
CA THR A 64 -3.35 -4.54 -4.18
C THR A 64 -3.07 -5.72 -5.13
N GLN A 65 -3.75 -5.76 -6.28
CA GLN A 65 -3.55 -6.79 -7.29
C GLN A 65 -2.17 -6.78 -7.94
N GLN A 66 -1.58 -5.58 -8.13
CA GLN A 66 -0.24 -5.43 -8.73
C GLN A 66 0.88 -5.78 -7.74
N ASN A 67 0.75 -5.36 -6.48
CA ASN A 67 1.87 -5.29 -5.55
C ASN A 67 1.83 -6.34 -4.42
N TRP A 68 0.69 -7.01 -4.15
CA TRP A 68 0.54 -7.96 -3.04
C TRP A 68 0.30 -9.40 -3.53
N PRO A 69 0.66 -10.44 -2.74
CA PRO A 69 0.32 -11.84 -3.05
C PRO A 69 -1.18 -12.06 -3.17
N ARG A 70 -1.60 -12.95 -4.08
CA ARG A 70 -3.01 -13.28 -4.34
C ARG A 70 -3.78 -13.68 -3.08
N ASP A 71 -3.14 -14.48 -2.23
CA ASP A 71 -3.73 -15.02 -1.01
C ASP A 71 -4.10 -13.92 0.01
N TRP A 72 -3.52 -12.72 -0.12
CA TRP A 72 -3.82 -11.57 0.73
C TRP A 72 -4.96 -10.70 0.18
N HIS A 73 -5.34 -10.85 -1.09
CA HIS A 73 -6.33 -9.98 -1.74
C HIS A 73 -7.71 -10.12 -1.07
N GLU A 74 -8.18 -11.35 -0.88
CA GLU A 74 -9.49 -11.61 -0.26
C GLU A 74 -9.53 -11.16 1.20
N THR A 75 -8.49 -11.49 1.99
CA THR A 75 -8.36 -11.07 3.39
C THR A 75 -8.36 -9.55 3.54
N ALA A 76 -7.63 -8.84 2.67
CA ALA A 76 -7.56 -7.38 2.67
C ALA A 76 -8.90 -6.71 2.36
N ILE A 77 -9.64 -7.24 1.37
CA ILE A 77 -10.97 -6.73 0.98
C ILE A 77 -12.00 -7.04 2.07
N ALA A 78 -11.99 -8.26 2.62
CA ALA A 78 -12.88 -8.67 3.70
C ALA A 78 -12.67 -7.82 4.95
N GLY A 79 -11.43 -7.63 5.40
CA GLY A 79 -11.10 -6.80 6.56
C GLY A 79 -11.48 -5.32 6.38
N ALA A 80 -11.28 -4.76 5.18
CA ALA A 80 -11.71 -3.39 4.89
C ALA A 80 -13.25 -3.24 4.92
N ARG A 81 -13.99 -4.26 4.46
CA ARG A 81 -15.46 -4.30 4.55
C ARG A 81 -15.95 -4.44 6.00
N ASP A 82 -15.27 -5.24 6.81
CA ASP A 82 -15.61 -5.45 8.22
C ASP A 82 -15.48 -4.16 9.06
N ILE A 83 -14.36 -3.42 8.91
CA ILE A 83 -14.18 -2.09 9.53
C ILE A 83 -15.32 -1.15 9.12
N TRP A 84 -15.67 -1.10 7.82
CA TRP A 84 -16.75 -0.24 7.35
C TRP A 84 -18.09 -0.58 8.02
N MET A 85 -18.49 -1.86 8.03
CA MET A 85 -19.78 -2.29 8.59
C MET A 85 -19.84 -2.08 10.11
N THR A 86 -18.73 -2.35 10.82
CA THR A 86 -18.68 -2.31 12.28
C THR A 86 -18.57 -0.89 12.83
N GLU A 87 -17.73 -0.03 12.24
CA GLU A 87 -17.39 1.28 12.82
C GLU A 87 -18.01 2.48 12.09
N TYR A 88 -18.24 2.39 10.77
CA TYR A 88 -18.52 3.58 9.94
C TYR A 88 -19.92 3.63 9.33
N GLN A 89 -20.53 2.49 9.00
CA GLN A 89 -21.83 2.42 8.31
C GLN A 89 -22.98 3.13 9.07
N GLY A 90 -22.93 3.13 10.40
CA GLY A 90 -23.95 3.77 11.25
C GLY A 90 -23.71 5.25 11.57
N LEU A 91 -22.59 5.85 11.13
CA LEU A 91 -22.23 7.22 11.49
C LEU A 91 -22.96 8.24 10.62
N ALA A 92 -23.59 9.23 11.27
CA ALA A 92 -24.20 10.35 10.57
C ALA A 92 -23.11 11.22 9.92
N ILE A 93 -23.06 11.22 8.58
CA ILE A 93 -22.12 12.06 7.82
C ILE A 93 -22.48 13.53 8.03
N SER A 94 -21.72 14.21 8.89
CA SER A 94 -21.78 15.66 9.00
C SER A 94 -21.35 16.28 7.67
N LYS A 95 -22.14 17.24 7.16
CA LYS A 95 -21.82 17.99 5.93
C LYS A 95 -20.77 19.07 6.20
N GLU A 96 -19.66 18.68 6.81
CA GLU A 96 -18.42 19.46 6.83
C GLU A 96 -18.05 19.76 5.36
N PRO A 97 -17.84 21.03 4.95
CA PRO A 97 -17.49 21.33 3.58
C PRO A 97 -16.17 20.65 3.22
N GLU A 98 -16.15 20.00 2.05
CA GLU A 98 -15.00 19.23 1.54
C GLU A 98 -13.72 20.09 1.58
N ARG A 99 -12.87 19.83 2.57
CA ARG A 99 -11.56 20.48 2.67
C ARG A 99 -10.68 19.87 1.59
N ARG A 100 -10.63 20.54 0.43
CA ARG A 100 -9.63 20.24 -0.61
C ARG A 100 -8.26 20.08 0.07
N PRO A 101 -7.56 18.95 -0.13
CA PRO A 101 -6.24 18.75 0.43
C PRO A 101 -5.35 19.94 0.04
N ALA A 102 -4.54 20.42 0.99
CA ALA A 102 -3.53 21.42 0.66
C ALA A 102 -2.66 20.87 -0.49
N PRO A 103 -2.28 21.69 -1.48
CA PRO A 103 -1.39 21.25 -2.55
C PRO A 103 -0.16 20.58 -1.94
N LEU A 104 0.08 19.32 -2.30
CA LEU A 104 1.25 18.60 -1.82
C LEU A 104 2.50 19.42 -2.18
N PRO A 105 3.43 19.64 -1.24
CA PRO A 105 4.65 20.38 -1.53
C PRO A 105 5.39 19.68 -2.67
N ALA A 106 5.87 20.47 -3.65
CA ALA A 106 6.48 19.95 -4.88
C ALA A 106 7.46 18.82 -4.58
N GLU A 107 7.20 17.64 -5.14
CA GLU A 107 8.01 16.45 -4.88
C GLU A 107 9.47 16.72 -5.22
N LYS A 108 10.35 16.58 -4.22
CA LYS A 108 11.78 16.64 -4.45
C LYS A 108 12.20 15.31 -5.05
N ASN A 109 12.72 15.34 -6.27
CA ASN A 109 13.33 14.19 -6.93
C ASN A 109 14.45 13.62 -6.04
N CYS A 110 14.15 12.55 -5.32
CA CYS A 110 15.02 11.94 -4.32
C CYS A 110 14.81 10.42 -4.32
N GLN A 111 15.67 9.68 -3.61
CA GLN A 111 15.57 8.22 -3.56
C GLN A 111 14.16 7.73 -3.15
N LEU A 112 13.49 8.43 -2.23
CA LEU A 112 12.13 8.10 -1.81
C LEU A 112 11.09 8.28 -2.94
N SER A 113 11.17 9.36 -3.74
CA SER A 113 10.22 9.57 -4.84
C SER A 113 10.38 8.51 -5.94
N PHE A 114 11.61 8.06 -6.21
CA PHE A 114 11.84 6.92 -7.11
C PHE A 114 11.25 5.61 -6.59
N LEU A 115 11.32 5.35 -5.27
CA LEU A 115 10.73 4.17 -4.64
C LEU A 115 9.20 4.19 -4.62
N PHE A 116 8.58 5.35 -4.42
CA PHE A 116 7.13 5.48 -4.60
C PHE A 116 6.73 5.28 -6.06
N ARG A 117 7.52 5.81 -7.01
CA ARG A 117 7.27 5.64 -8.44
C ARG A 117 7.38 4.20 -8.92
N SER A 118 8.18 3.34 -8.27
CA SER A 118 8.34 1.94 -8.69
C SER A 118 7.16 1.05 -8.31
N ILE A 119 6.43 1.38 -7.24
CA ILE A 119 5.23 0.67 -6.75
C ILE A 119 3.90 1.28 -7.23
N GLU A 120 3.93 2.43 -7.89
CA GLU A 120 2.74 3.04 -8.50
C GLU A 120 2.03 2.08 -9.46
N VAL A 121 0.70 2.23 -9.57
CA VAL A 121 -0.10 1.46 -10.53
C VAL A 121 0.26 1.94 -11.94
N LYS A 122 0.98 1.10 -12.70
CA LYS A 122 1.55 1.50 -14.00
C LYS A 122 0.49 1.69 -15.08
N GLN A 123 -0.63 0.99 -14.95
CA GLN A 123 -1.84 1.28 -15.71
C GLN A 123 -2.65 2.34 -14.94
N LYS A 124 -2.56 3.59 -15.38
CA LYS A 124 -3.71 4.50 -15.20
C LYS A 124 -4.87 3.81 -15.91
N ALA A 125 -5.88 3.42 -15.14
CA ALA A 125 -6.91 2.47 -15.52
C ALA A 125 -7.27 2.52 -17.01
N ILE A 126 -7.27 1.35 -17.68
CA ILE A 126 -8.23 1.16 -18.76
C ILE A 126 -9.58 1.47 -18.11
N PHE A 127 -10.22 2.55 -18.55
CA PHE A 127 -11.44 3.07 -17.96
C PHE A 127 -12.62 2.13 -18.28
N THR A 128 -12.60 0.95 -17.67
CA THR A 128 -13.77 0.10 -17.48
C THR A 128 -14.49 0.56 -16.23
N ASP A 129 -15.80 0.75 -16.35
CA ASP A 129 -16.73 1.34 -15.38
C ASP A 129 -16.99 0.43 -14.15
N SER A 130 -16.01 -0.40 -13.79
CA SER A 130 -16.14 -1.59 -12.96
C SER A 130 -14.95 -1.88 -12.03
N ASP A 131 -13.98 -0.96 -11.90
CA ASP A 131 -12.82 -1.10 -10.99
C ASP A 131 -13.23 -0.78 -9.54
N ASN A 132 -14.03 -1.69 -8.97
CA ASN A 132 -15.02 -1.41 -7.95
C ASN A 132 -14.71 -2.05 -6.58
N LEU A 133 -15.27 -1.48 -5.50
CA LEU A 133 -15.07 -1.90 -4.10
C LEU A 133 -16.20 -2.72 -3.42
N ASP A 134 -17.46 -2.80 -3.85
CA ASP A 134 -18.10 -2.42 -5.12
C ASP A 134 -18.56 -0.94 -5.12
N SER A 135 -18.48 -0.19 -6.23
CA SER A 135 -18.85 1.25 -6.38
C SER A 135 -18.57 2.17 -5.18
N PHE A 136 -17.41 2.00 -4.54
CA PHE A 136 -17.00 2.68 -3.30
C PHE A 136 -17.80 2.37 -2.02
N ILE A 137 -18.35 1.15 -1.94
CA ILE A 137 -19.29 0.60 -0.94
C ILE A 137 -20.78 0.72 -1.36
N ASN A 138 -21.00 0.68 -2.67
CA ASN A 138 -22.20 1.03 -3.43
C ASN A 138 -22.45 2.55 -3.46
N ALA A 139 -22.99 3.05 -4.58
CA ALA A 139 -23.32 4.46 -4.80
C ALA A 139 -24.70 4.85 -4.24
#